data_AF-Q4TIR7-F1
#
_entry.id   AF-Q4TIR7-F1
#
_cell.length_a   1.000
_cell.length_b   1.000
_cell.length_c   1.000
_cell.angle_alpha   90.00
_cell.angle_beta   90.00
_cell.angle_gamma   90.00
#
_symmetry.space_group_name_H-M   'P 1'
#
loop_
_entity.id
_entity.type
_entity.pdbx_description
1 polymer ?
#
loop_
_entity_poly.entity_id
_entity_poly.type
_entity_poly.pdbx_seq_one_letter_code
_entity_poly.pdbx_strand_id
1 'polypeptide(L)' 'PLSPLALQPDACATSFDAVSTIRGELFFFKSGYVWRLRERQLQQGYPALASRHWRGLPRHVDAAYEDASGNIWFFQGRQP' A
#
# COMPACT_ATOMS: atom_id res chain seq x y z
N PRO A 1 -26.00 -1.11 -17.19
CA PRO A 1 -24.58 -1.51 -17.32
C PRO A 1 -23.76 -0.93 -16.16
N LEU A 2 -23.43 -1.76 -15.16
CA LEU A 2 -22.63 -1.31 -14.02
C LEU A 2 -21.18 -1.13 -14.49
N SER A 3 -20.68 0.10 -14.42
CA SER A 3 -19.28 0.43 -14.71
C SER A 3 -18.35 -0.48 -13.90
N PRO A 4 -17.23 -0.97 -14.47
CA PRO A 4 -16.28 -1.79 -13.72
C PRO A 4 -15.54 -0.88 -12.74
N LEU A 5 -16.18 -0.59 -11.60
CA LEU A 5 -15.49 -0.18 -10.39
C LEU A 5 -14.49 -1.30 -10.13
N ALA A 6 -13.20 -1.02 -10.36
CA ALA A 6 -12.12 -2.00 -10.25
C ALA A 6 -12.31 -2.81 -8.97
N LEU A 7 -12.59 -4.12 -9.10
CA LEU A 7 -12.69 -5.02 -7.97
C LEU A 7 -11.44 -4.81 -7.12
N GLN A 8 -11.64 -4.54 -5.83
CA GLN A 8 -10.54 -4.46 -4.89
C GLN A 8 -9.70 -5.73 -5.01
N PRO A 9 -8.36 -5.63 -4.99
CA PRO A 9 -7.51 -6.81 -5.10
C PRO A 9 -7.81 -7.76 -3.93
N ASP A 10 -7.89 -9.05 -4.23
CA ASP A 10 -8.02 -10.10 -3.21
C ASP A 10 -6.65 -10.37 -2.58
N ALA A 11 -6.56 -10.39 -1.25
CA ALA A 11 -5.30 -10.54 -0.54
C ALA A 11 -4.64 -11.91 -0.75
N CYS A 12 -5.44 -12.96 -0.98
CA CYS A 12 -4.97 -14.33 -1.14
C CYS A 12 -4.66 -14.68 -2.60
N ALA A 13 -5.26 -13.97 -3.55
CA ALA A 13 -5.11 -14.19 -4.99
C ALA A 13 -4.34 -13.07 -5.71
N THR A 14 -3.51 -12.30 -4.98
CA THR A 14 -2.66 -11.25 -5.56
C THR A 14 -1.19 -11.39 -5.17
N SER A 15 -0.32 -10.83 -5.99
CA SER A 15 1.03 -10.42 -5.57
C SER A 15 1.01 -8.99 -5.02
N PHE A 16 2.07 -8.60 -4.31
CA PHE A 16 2.25 -7.25 -3.78
C PHE A 16 3.33 -6.50 -4.57
N ASP A 17 3.11 -5.21 -4.75
CA ASP A 17 4.05 -4.32 -5.45
C ASP A 17 5.19 -3.90 -4.50
N ALA A 18 4.85 -3.61 -3.24
CA ALA A 18 5.81 -3.30 -2.18
C ALA A 18 5.28 -3.77 -0.81
N VAL A 19 6.19 -3.98 0.14
CA VAL A 19 5.89 -4.23 1.55
C VAL A 19 6.82 -3.38 2.40
N SER A 20 6.28 -2.69 3.41
CA SER A 20 7.08 -1.86 4.31
C SER A 20 6.48 -1.78 5.70
N THR A 21 7.35 -1.64 6.70
CA THR A 21 6.93 -1.34 8.07
C THR A 21 6.91 0.17 8.24
N ILE A 22 5.74 0.73 8.58
CA ILE A 22 5.53 2.16 8.75
C ILE A 22 4.84 2.38 10.10
N ARG A 23 5.45 3.19 10.98
CA ARG A 23 5.02 3.46 12.35
C ARG A 23 4.78 2.18 13.17
N GLY A 24 5.62 1.17 12.93
CA GLY A 24 5.55 -0.13 13.61
C GLY A 24 4.48 -1.09 13.06
N GLU A 25 3.79 -0.73 11.98
CA GLU A 25 2.76 -1.55 11.36
C GLU A 25 3.14 -1.94 9.94
N LEU A 26 2.70 -3.13 9.52
CA LEU A 26 3.09 -3.69 8.22
C LEU A 26 2.09 -3.28 7.16
N PHE A 27 2.57 -2.64 6.09
CA PHE A 27 1.77 -2.23 4.95
C PHE A 27 2.16 -3.01 3.69
N PHE A 28 1.16 -3.56 3.02
CA PHE A 28 1.31 -4.22 1.72
C PHE A 28 0.65 -3.34 0.67
N PHE A 29 1.35 -3.03 -0.42
CA PHE A 29 0.87 -2.13 -1.49
C PHE A 29 0.51 -2.93 -2.73
N LYS A 30 -0.62 -2.60 -3.37
CA LYS A 30 -1.01 -3.15 -4.67
C LYS A 30 -1.90 -2.19 -5.45
N SER A 31 -1.45 -1.74 -6.62
CA SER A 31 -2.30 -1.02 -7.58
C SER A 31 -3.14 0.13 -6.98
N GLY A 32 -2.57 0.85 -6.01
CA GLY A 32 -3.16 2.01 -5.36
C GLY A 32 -3.95 1.67 -4.11
N TYR A 33 -4.06 0.39 -3.78
CA TYR A 33 -4.59 -0.12 -2.53
C TYR A 33 -3.46 -0.50 -1.57
N VAL A 34 -3.80 -0.53 -0.29
CA VAL A 34 -2.96 -1.08 0.76
C VAL A 34 -3.74 -2.01 1.66
N TRP A 35 -3.04 -2.95 2.28
CA TRP A 35 -3.47 -3.63 3.49
C TRP A 35 -2.60 -3.16 4.65
N ARG A 36 -3.19 -3.08 5.84
CA ARG A 36 -2.50 -2.71 7.07
C ARG A 36 -2.63 -3.85 8.06
N LEU A 37 -1.50 -4.36 8.52
CA LEU A 37 -1.43 -5.40 9.53
C LEU A 37 -0.81 -4.81 10.80
N ARG A 38 -1.52 -4.99 11.91
CA ARG A 38 -1.04 -4.70 13.25
C ARG A 38 -0.98 -6.01 14.02
N GLU A 39 0.16 -6.32 14.64
CA GLU A 39 0.33 -7.56 15.41
C GLU A 39 -0.05 -8.82 14.61
N ARG A 40 0.28 -8.83 13.31
CA ARG A 40 -0.04 -9.89 12.34
C ARG A 40 -1.54 -10.09 12.06
N GLN A 41 -2.39 -9.15 12.48
CA GLN A 41 -3.82 -9.16 12.21
C GLN A 41 -4.17 -8.11 11.15
N LEU A 42 -4.90 -8.52 10.11
CA LEU A 42 -5.42 -7.62 9.10
C LEU A 42 -6.44 -6.67 9.75
N GLN A 43 -6.22 -5.37 9.60
CA GLN A 43 -7.12 -4.37 10.16
C GLN A 43 -8.43 -4.29 9.36
N GLN A 44 -9.53 -3.98 10.05
CA GLN A 44 -10.84 -3.84 9.43
C GLN A 44 -10.86 -2.70 8.40
N GLY A 45 -11.59 -2.90 7.30
CA GLY A 45 -11.75 -1.90 6.24
C GLY A 45 -10.56 -1.79 5.30
N TYR A 46 -9.74 -2.85 5.22
CA TYR A 46 -8.70 -3.03 4.23
C TYR A 46 -9.05 -4.22 3.30
N PRO A 47 -8.68 -4.18 2.01
CA PRO A 47 -7.83 -3.18 1.38
C PRO A 47 -8.48 -1.80 1.28
N ALA A 48 -7.67 -0.74 1.45
CA ALA A 48 -8.10 0.64 1.35
C ALA A 48 -7.22 1.38 0.35
N LEU A 49 -7.71 2.47 -0.24
CA LEU A 49 -6.85 3.31 -1.10
C LEU A 49 -5.66 3.85 -0.30
N ALA A 50 -4.46 3.73 -0.85
CA ALA A 50 -3.23 4.26 -0.27
C ALA A 50 -3.33 5.78 -0.01
N SER A 51 -4.11 6.48 -0.83
CA SER A 51 -4.39 7.91 -0.70
C SER A 51 -5.13 8.29 0.59
N ARG A 52 -5.74 7.33 1.30
CA ARG A 52 -6.29 7.54 2.65
C ARG A 52 -5.20 7.83 3.68
N HIS A 53 -3.99 7.31 3.46
CA HIS A 53 -2.84 7.49 4.34
C HIS A 53 -1.86 8.53 3.81
N TRP A 54 -1.59 8.52 2.51
CA TRP A 54 -0.58 9.38 1.90
C TRP A 54 -1.14 10.08 0.65
N ARG A 55 -1.40 11.37 0.79
CA ARG A 55 -1.90 12.21 -0.32
C ARG A 55 -0.82 12.36 -1.39
N GLY A 56 -1.20 12.24 -2.65
CA GLY A 56 -0.30 12.45 -3.80
C GLY A 56 0.52 11.22 -4.19
N LEU A 57 0.33 10.08 -3.53
CA LEU A 57 0.95 8.82 -3.94
C LEU A 57 0.49 8.42 -5.36
N PRO A 58 1.41 7.96 -6.23
CA PRO A 58 1.03 7.30 -7.47
C PRO A 58 0.26 6.00 -7.19
N ARG A 59 -0.46 5.50 -8.20
CA ARG A 59 -1.18 4.22 -8.11
C ARG A 59 -0.25 3.01 -7.94
N HIS A 60 1.03 3.13 -8.25
CA HIS A 60 1.96 2.03 -8.14
C HIS A 60 3.25 2.52 -7.51
N VAL A 61 3.80 1.74 -6.60
CA VAL A 61 5.06 1.99 -5.92
C VAL A 61 5.88 0.71 -6.00
N ASP A 62 7.18 0.84 -6.25
CA ASP A 62 8.11 -0.28 -6.34
C ASP A 62 8.72 -0.61 -4.98
N ALA A 63 8.86 0.41 -4.11
CA ALA A 63 9.33 0.26 -2.75
C ALA A 63 8.78 1.36 -1.85
N ALA A 64 8.77 1.10 -0.54
CA ALA A 64 8.50 2.08 0.50
C ALA A 64 9.41 1.86 1.70
N TYR A 65 9.85 2.93 2.35
CA TYR A 65 10.78 2.87 3.48
C TYR A 65 10.49 4.00 4.48
N GLU A 66 10.54 3.71 5.77
CA GLU A 66 10.53 4.73 6.83
C GLU A 66 11.95 4.95 7.36
N ASP A 67 12.43 6.20 7.33
CA ASP A 67 13.75 6.56 7.84
C ASP A 67 13.79 6.73 9.37
N ALA A 68 15.00 6.87 9.92
CA ALA A 68 15.19 7.05 11.36
C ALA A 68 14.58 8.35 11.92
N SER A 69 14.30 9.34 11.07
CA SER A 69 13.58 10.57 11.43
C SER A 69 12.06 10.40 11.35
N GLY A 70 11.58 9.25 10.87
CA GLY A 70 10.17 8.96 10.70
C GLY A 70 9.56 9.53 9.43
N ASN A 71 10.36 9.94 8.44
CA ASN A 71 9.82 10.28 7.12
C ASN A 71 9.57 9.00 6.33
N ILE A 72 8.54 9.02 5.49
CA ILE A 72 8.14 7.87 4.69
C ILE A 72 8.45 8.18 3.23
N TRP A 73 9.33 7.37 2.66
CA TRP A 73 9.80 7.47 1.30
C TRP A 73 9.10 6.44 0.43
N PHE A 74 8.62 6.88 -0.73
CA PHE A 74 8.01 6.02 -1.74
C PHE A 74 8.80 6.12 -3.04
N PHE A 75 9.05 4.96 -3.65
CA PHE A 75 9.85 4.85 -4.86
C PHE A 75 8.97 4.36 -6.00
N GLN A 76 9.09 4.99 -7.16
CA GLN A 76 8.40 4.59 -8.39
C GLN A 76 9.33 4.82 -9.58
N GLY A 77 9.50 3.79 -10.40
CA GLY A 77 10.41 3.75 -11.53
C GLY A 77 11.86 3.48 -11.14
N ARG A 78 12.72 3.41 -12.17
CA ARG A 78 14.17 3.55 -11.99
C ARG A 78 14.46 5.05 -12.07
N GLN A 79 15.00 5.64 -11.00
CA GLN A 79 15.74 6.90 -11.17
C GLN A 79 16.99 6.54 -12.00
N PRO A 80 17.13 7.06 -13.24
CA PRO A 80 18.32 6.84 -14.04
C PRO A 80 19.55 7.51 -13.43
#